data_AF-A0A2D6MHA1-F1
#
_entry.id   AF-A0A2D6MHA1-F1
#
_cell.length_a   1.000
_cell.length_b   1.000
_cell.length_c   1.000
_cell.angle_alpha   90.00
_cell.angle_beta   90.00
_cell.angle_gamma   90.00
#
_symmetry.space_group_name_H-M   'P 1'
#
loop_
_entity.id
_entity.type
_entity.pdbx_description
1 polymer ?
#
loop_
_entity_poly.entity_id
_entity_poly.type
_entity_poly.pdbx_seq_one_letter_code
_entity_poly.pdbx_strand_id
1 'polypeptide(L)'
;MGFINNTSYILNAVLTKKGREYLAKNDARFNITKFALADDEVDYTLWDTAHPLGTNYYGAVLESMPLVEPVVDPEVVMKYKLITAPVGSKALPVIKNVTPLSVELLYTIDAEGNSHPEDQDMTGIVTGGLQNVYLDENYKFLILNSNIANITAIPPGDEVSSSEGSYVETGRITKQVISREVKLTSKPIGPNPGILKTSLIITGQNSGAIFVVPITVTYVDER
;
A
#
# COMPACT_ATOMS: atom_id res chain seq x y z
N MET A 1 18.86 -23.25 4.40
CA MET A 1 18.56 -24.58 4.98
C MET A 1 19.66 -24.94 5.97
N GLY A 2 19.32 -25.29 7.23
CA GLY A 2 20.29 -25.49 8.32
C GLY A 2 20.60 -26.97 8.60
N PHE A 3 21.77 -27.22 9.20
CA PHE A 3 22.29 -28.55 9.54
C PHE A 3 21.30 -29.39 10.37
N ILE A 4 21.02 -30.60 9.88
CA ILE A 4 20.22 -31.60 10.58
C ILE A 4 21.14 -32.32 11.57
N ASN A 5 21.08 -31.89 12.83
CA ASN A 5 21.34 -32.76 13.96
C ASN A 5 19.98 -33.26 14.48
N ASN A 6 19.83 -34.56 14.69
CA ASN A 6 18.61 -35.23 15.17
C ASN A 6 18.14 -34.82 16.58
N THR A 7 18.73 -33.78 17.19
CA THR A 7 18.32 -33.20 18.47
C THR A 7 17.73 -31.79 18.37
N SER A 8 17.79 -31.13 17.20
CA SER A 8 17.26 -29.78 17.02
C SER A 8 16.30 -29.71 15.84
N TYR A 9 15.02 -29.45 16.13
CA TYR A 9 14.02 -29.12 15.12
C TYR A 9 14.03 -27.60 14.90
N ILE A 10 14.28 -27.15 13.68
CA ILE A 10 14.20 -25.74 13.30
C ILE A 10 12.81 -25.49 12.74
N LEU A 11 11.98 -24.74 13.46
CA LEU A 11 10.65 -24.31 13.01
C LEU A 11 10.72 -22.89 12.48
N ASN A 12 10.46 -22.71 11.19
CA ASN A 12 10.25 -21.39 10.60
C ASN A 12 8.82 -20.95 10.90
N ALA A 13 8.65 -19.95 11.76
CA ALA A 13 7.34 -19.41 12.12
C ALA A 13 7.31 -17.90 11.91
N VAL A 14 6.24 -17.44 11.28
CA VAL A 14 5.96 -16.01 11.09
C VAL A 14 4.91 -15.59 12.11
N LEU A 15 5.21 -14.55 12.88
CA LEU A 15 4.26 -14.03 13.86
C LEU A 15 3.06 -13.36 13.18
N THR A 16 1.86 -13.70 13.63
CA THR A 16 0.63 -12.98 13.28
C THR A 16 0.65 -11.57 13.89
N LYS A 17 -0.30 -10.69 13.49
CA LYS A 17 -0.42 -9.33 14.07
C LYS A 17 -0.47 -9.35 15.60
N LYS A 18 -1.23 -10.28 16.18
CA LYS A 18 -1.32 -10.49 17.63
C LYS A 18 -0.01 -11.03 18.24
N GLY A 19 0.73 -11.87 17.50
CA GLY A 19 2.06 -12.32 17.90
C GLY A 19 3.05 -11.17 17.99
N ARG A 20 3.05 -10.25 17.02
CA ARG A 20 3.88 -9.03 17.04
C ARG A 20 3.52 -8.07 18.18
N GLU A 21 2.23 -7.95 18.51
CA GLU A 21 1.78 -7.19 19.67
C GLU A 21 2.35 -7.77 20.98
N TYR A 22 2.30 -9.09 21.16
CA TYR A 22 2.88 -9.75 22.33
C TYR A 22 4.40 -9.66 22.39
N LEU A 23 5.08 -9.70 21.24
CA LEU A 23 6.52 -9.46 21.15
C LEU A 23 6.87 -8.03 21.62
N ALA A 24 6.12 -7.04 21.15
CA ALA A 24 6.33 -5.64 21.52
C ALA A 24 6.03 -5.34 23.00
N LYS A 25 5.07 -6.05 23.60
CA LYS A 25 4.72 -5.89 25.03
C LYS A 25 5.78 -6.43 26.00
N ASN A 26 6.71 -7.27 25.53
CA ASN A 26 7.76 -7.88 26.36
C ASN A 26 7.20 -8.59 27.63
N ASP A 27 6.05 -9.25 27.52
CA ASP A 27 5.34 -9.94 28.62
C ASP A 27 5.92 -11.34 28.92
N ALA A 28 7.23 -11.55 28.73
CA ALA A 28 7.96 -12.82 28.88
C ALA A 28 7.48 -14.02 28.03
N ARG A 29 6.42 -13.86 27.22
CA ARG A 29 5.89 -14.89 26.30
C ARG A 29 6.86 -15.19 25.15
N PHE A 30 7.68 -14.22 24.78
CA PHE A 30 8.76 -14.36 23.82
C PHE A 30 10.07 -14.00 24.52
N ASN A 31 11.00 -14.95 24.54
CA ASN A 31 12.37 -14.68 24.98
C ASN A 31 13.27 -14.64 23.74
N ILE A 32 13.66 -13.45 23.33
CA ILE A 32 14.51 -13.25 22.14
C ILE A 32 15.94 -13.63 22.53
N THR A 33 16.39 -14.81 22.13
CA THR A 33 17.75 -15.30 22.43
C THR A 33 18.79 -14.84 21.40
N LYS A 34 18.35 -14.51 20.18
CA LYS A 34 19.15 -13.94 19.09
C LYS A 34 18.27 -13.02 18.26
N PHE A 35 18.83 -11.90 17.83
CA PHE A 35 18.20 -10.91 16.95
C PHE A 35 19.21 -10.52 15.88
N ALA A 36 18.79 -10.56 14.62
CA ALA A 36 19.56 -10.08 13.50
C ALA A 36 18.68 -9.16 12.66
N LEU A 37 19.23 -8.03 12.26
CA LEU A 37 18.52 -7.08 11.42
C LEU A 37 18.90 -7.33 9.96
N ALA A 38 17.95 -7.82 9.16
CA ALA A 38 18.13 -8.11 7.74
C ALA A 38 19.33 -9.05 7.49
N ASP A 39 20.40 -8.49 6.95
CA ASP A 39 21.55 -9.19 6.39
C ASP A 39 22.74 -9.31 7.37
N ASP A 40 22.52 -8.94 8.63
CA ASP A 40 23.56 -8.93 9.67
C ASP A 40 24.06 -10.34 10.05
N GLU A 41 23.36 -11.39 9.63
CA GLU A 41 23.80 -12.79 9.76
C GLU A 41 24.61 -13.32 8.57
N VAL A 42 24.76 -12.54 7.49
CA VAL A 42 25.54 -12.92 6.31
C VAL A 42 26.97 -12.40 6.45
N ASP A 43 27.89 -13.32 6.64
CA ASP A 43 29.31 -13.01 6.66
C ASP A 43 29.85 -12.87 5.23
N TYR A 44 29.81 -11.65 4.71
CA TYR A 44 30.35 -11.30 3.40
C TYR A 44 31.85 -11.57 3.22
N THR A 45 32.60 -11.82 4.30
CA THR A 45 34.01 -12.19 4.19
C THR A 45 34.22 -13.61 3.64
N LEU A 46 33.16 -14.41 3.58
CA LEU A 46 33.14 -15.74 2.95
C LEU A 46 33.09 -15.68 1.41
N TRP A 47 33.12 -14.48 0.82
CA TRP A 47 33.28 -14.30 -0.62
C TRP A 47 34.70 -14.68 -1.07
N ASP A 48 34.84 -15.85 -1.69
CA ASP A 48 36.14 -16.41 -2.06
C ASP A 48 36.49 -16.14 -3.52
N THR A 49 37.25 -15.07 -3.78
CA THR A 49 37.78 -14.76 -5.12
C THR A 49 38.87 -15.72 -5.61
N ALA A 50 39.40 -16.59 -4.74
CA ALA A 50 40.41 -17.60 -5.07
C ALA A 50 39.80 -18.97 -5.38
N HIS A 51 38.47 -19.09 -5.45
CA HIS A 51 37.81 -20.38 -5.62
C HIS A 51 38.27 -21.10 -6.91
N PRO A 52 38.77 -22.35 -6.83
CA PRO A 52 39.43 -23.04 -7.95
C PRO A 52 38.51 -23.37 -9.14
N LEU A 53 37.20 -23.39 -8.90
CA LEU A 53 36.18 -23.59 -9.94
C LEU A 53 35.82 -22.30 -10.70
N GLY A 54 36.50 -21.19 -10.40
CA GLY A 54 36.35 -19.90 -11.09
C GLY A 54 35.27 -19.00 -10.49
N THR A 55 35.02 -17.88 -11.18
CA THR A 55 34.18 -16.75 -10.73
C THR A 55 32.75 -17.13 -10.38
N ASN A 56 32.22 -18.20 -10.99
CA ASN A 56 30.86 -18.68 -10.75
C ASN A 56 30.67 -19.31 -9.37
N TYR A 57 31.76 -19.57 -8.63
CA TYR A 57 31.73 -20.23 -7.33
C TYR A 57 32.18 -19.34 -6.18
N TYR A 58 32.47 -18.06 -6.43
CA TYR A 58 32.93 -17.12 -5.39
C TYR A 58 31.90 -16.93 -4.26
N GLY A 59 30.62 -17.07 -4.59
CA GLY A 59 29.51 -16.99 -3.64
C GLY A 59 29.00 -18.34 -3.15
N ALA A 60 29.63 -19.48 -3.52
CA ALA A 60 29.05 -20.80 -3.26
C ALA A 60 28.73 -21.06 -1.78
N VAL A 61 29.56 -20.52 -0.88
CA VAL A 61 29.33 -20.61 0.57
C VAL A 61 28.15 -19.71 0.99
N LEU A 62 28.13 -18.45 0.55
CA LEU A 62 27.04 -17.49 0.84
C LEU A 62 25.68 -17.98 0.31
N GLU A 63 25.65 -18.52 -0.90
CA GLU A 63 24.44 -19.05 -1.54
C GLU A 63 23.90 -20.31 -0.84
N SER A 64 24.76 -21.05 -0.16
CA SER A 64 24.38 -22.21 0.64
C SER A 64 23.90 -21.86 2.05
N MET A 65 24.03 -20.59 2.48
CA MET A 65 23.62 -20.17 3.82
C MET A 65 22.09 -20.25 3.98
N PRO A 66 21.60 -20.74 5.13
CA PRO A 66 20.18 -20.59 5.47
C PRO A 66 19.81 -19.12 5.65
N LEU A 67 19.05 -18.56 4.71
CA LEU A 67 18.34 -17.29 4.93
C LEU A 67 17.28 -17.50 6.02
N VAL A 68 17.41 -16.80 7.14
CA VAL A 68 16.61 -17.02 8.37
C VAL A 68 15.37 -16.10 8.42
N GLU A 69 15.25 -15.11 7.54
CA GLU A 69 14.05 -14.26 7.47
C GLU A 69 13.11 -14.58 6.30
N PRO A 70 11.91 -15.14 6.57
CA PRO A 70 10.81 -15.04 5.64
C PRO A 70 10.15 -13.66 5.76
N VAL A 71 10.49 -12.75 4.85
CA VAL A 71 9.74 -11.50 4.70
C VAL A 71 8.42 -11.82 4.01
N VAL A 72 7.35 -11.92 4.81
CA VAL A 72 6.00 -12.26 4.31
C VAL A 72 5.23 -11.10 3.71
N ASP A 73 5.71 -9.86 3.91
CA ASP A 73 5.04 -8.69 3.39
C ASP A 73 5.63 -8.31 2.03
N PRO A 74 4.92 -8.56 0.92
CA PRO A 74 5.41 -8.27 -0.42
C PRO A 74 5.64 -6.78 -0.69
N GLU A 75 5.15 -5.88 0.16
CA GLU A 75 5.40 -4.44 0.07
C GLU A 75 6.76 -4.04 0.66
N VAL A 76 7.32 -4.86 1.55
CA VAL A 76 8.62 -4.62 2.20
C VAL A 76 9.77 -5.32 1.47
N VAL A 77 9.50 -6.42 0.74
CA VAL A 77 10.55 -7.20 0.04
C VAL A 77 11.18 -6.43 -1.13
N MET A 78 10.38 -5.68 -1.91
CA MET A 78 10.88 -5.02 -3.12
C MET A 78 10.19 -3.68 -3.36
N LYS A 79 11.00 -2.65 -3.69
CA LYS A 79 10.51 -1.33 -4.11
C LYS A 79 9.78 -1.36 -5.46
N TYR A 80 10.20 -2.25 -6.37
CA TYR A 80 9.60 -2.41 -7.69
C TYR A 80 9.16 -3.87 -7.89
N LYS A 81 7.91 -4.06 -8.30
CA LYS A 81 7.34 -5.39 -8.56
C LYS A 81 7.41 -5.71 -10.05
N LEU A 82 7.61 -6.98 -10.36
CA LEU A 82 7.46 -7.47 -11.73
C LEU A 82 5.98 -7.43 -12.12
N ILE A 83 5.69 -6.97 -13.34
CA ILE A 83 4.35 -7.00 -13.93
C ILE A 83 4.35 -7.89 -15.16
N THR A 84 3.27 -8.62 -15.38
CA THR A 84 3.09 -9.47 -16.56
C THR A 84 2.25 -8.70 -17.58
N ALA A 85 2.81 -8.48 -18.77
CA ALA A 85 2.13 -7.82 -19.88
C ALA A 85 1.77 -8.82 -21.00
N PRO A 86 0.62 -8.66 -21.66
CA PRO A 86 0.27 -9.38 -22.89
C PRO A 86 1.36 -9.34 -23.97
N VAL A 87 1.49 -10.43 -24.74
CA VAL A 87 2.45 -10.51 -25.86
C VAL A 87 2.11 -9.45 -26.92
N GLY A 88 3.12 -8.73 -27.41
CA GLY A 88 2.94 -7.66 -28.41
C GLY A 88 2.68 -6.26 -27.83
N SER A 89 2.81 -6.10 -26.51
CA SER A 89 2.70 -4.81 -25.83
C SER A 89 3.84 -3.87 -26.19
N LYS A 90 3.50 -2.73 -26.80
CA LYS A 90 4.48 -1.72 -27.26
C LYS A 90 4.77 -0.62 -26.23
N ALA A 91 3.97 -0.53 -25.17
CA ALA A 91 4.07 0.49 -24.14
C ALA A 91 3.52 -0.02 -22.81
N LEU A 92 4.01 0.56 -21.71
CA LEU A 92 3.50 0.31 -20.35
C LEU A 92 2.07 0.86 -20.20
N PRO A 93 1.26 0.28 -19.29
CA PRO A 93 -0.07 0.77 -19.03
C PRO A 93 0.01 2.11 -18.28
N VAL A 94 -0.82 3.06 -18.70
CA VAL A 94 -0.94 4.37 -18.06
C VAL A 94 -2.42 4.73 -17.91
N ILE A 95 -2.79 5.27 -16.76
CA ILE A 95 -4.15 5.77 -16.54
C ILE A 95 -4.30 7.12 -17.27
N LYS A 96 -5.40 7.29 -18.01
CA LYS A 96 -5.75 8.48 -18.79
C LYS A 96 -7.18 8.93 -18.49
N ASN A 97 -7.50 10.15 -18.92
CA ASN A 97 -8.82 10.79 -18.82
C ASN A 97 -9.41 10.87 -17.40
N VAL A 98 -8.54 10.89 -16.37
CA VAL A 98 -8.97 11.13 -14.99
C VAL A 98 -9.60 12.51 -14.90
N THR A 99 -10.89 12.54 -14.57
CA THR A 99 -11.66 13.79 -14.44
C THR A 99 -12.32 13.81 -13.06
N PRO A 100 -12.06 14.83 -12.22
CA PRO A 100 -11.10 15.93 -12.41
C PRO A 100 -9.63 15.53 -12.13
N LEU A 101 -8.67 16.30 -12.66
CA LEU A 101 -7.22 16.10 -12.43
C LEU A 101 -6.75 16.55 -11.03
N SER A 102 -7.54 17.37 -10.37
CA SER A 102 -7.39 17.81 -8.98
C SER A 102 -8.78 18.02 -8.41
N VAL A 103 -8.98 17.67 -7.14
CA VAL A 103 -10.29 17.80 -6.49
C VAL A 103 -10.21 18.91 -5.45
N GLU A 104 -11.14 19.85 -5.52
CA GLU A 104 -11.38 20.85 -4.50
C GLU A 104 -12.78 20.58 -3.93
N LEU A 105 -12.86 20.36 -2.62
CA LEU A 105 -14.11 20.15 -1.90
C LEU A 105 -14.28 21.27 -0.87
N LEU A 106 -15.52 21.70 -0.71
CA LEU A 106 -15.96 22.60 0.34
C LEU A 106 -16.76 21.83 1.38
N TYR A 107 -16.48 22.10 2.64
CA TYR A 107 -17.34 21.70 3.75
C TYR A 107 -17.78 22.96 4.47
N THR A 108 -19.09 23.22 4.52
CA THR A 108 -19.63 24.37 5.25
C THR A 108 -20.51 23.97 6.43
N ILE A 109 -20.52 24.83 7.44
CA ILE A 109 -21.52 24.84 8.50
C ILE A 109 -22.26 26.16 8.40
N ASP A 110 -23.59 26.11 8.23
CA ASP A 110 -24.42 27.32 8.19
C ASP A 110 -24.58 27.96 9.58
N ALA A 111 -25.10 29.18 9.63
CA ALA A 111 -25.34 29.92 10.87
C ALA A 111 -26.30 29.19 11.83
N GLU A 112 -27.17 28.31 11.32
CA GLU A 112 -28.07 27.45 12.11
C GLU A 112 -27.38 26.18 12.62
N GLY A 113 -26.20 25.88 12.10
CA GLY A 113 -25.38 24.75 12.45
C GLY A 113 -25.65 23.44 11.74
N ASN A 114 -26.26 23.45 10.57
CA ASN A 114 -26.33 22.28 9.71
C ASN A 114 -25.03 22.14 8.91
N SER A 115 -24.62 20.89 8.73
CA SER A 115 -23.45 20.53 7.91
C SER A 115 -23.84 20.36 6.44
N HIS A 116 -23.09 20.98 5.55
CA HIS A 116 -23.25 20.84 4.10
C HIS A 116 -21.95 20.30 3.48
N PRO A 117 -21.79 18.97 3.36
CA PRO A 117 -20.65 18.39 2.68
C PRO A 117 -20.79 18.49 1.16
N GLU A 118 -19.71 18.86 0.47
CA GLU A 118 -19.64 18.75 -0.99
C GLU A 118 -19.26 17.33 -1.44
N ASP A 119 -19.90 16.90 -2.52
CA ASP A 119 -19.62 15.68 -3.27
C ASP A 119 -18.94 16.02 -4.61
N GLN A 120 -17.96 15.22 -5.02
CA GLN A 120 -17.38 15.25 -6.36
C GLN A 120 -17.23 13.83 -6.91
N ASP A 121 -17.78 13.60 -8.10
CA ASP A 121 -17.66 12.31 -8.79
C ASP A 121 -16.38 12.30 -9.62
N MET A 122 -15.62 11.21 -9.51
CA MET A 122 -14.43 10.96 -10.30
C MET A 122 -14.72 9.85 -11.31
N THR A 123 -14.80 10.25 -12.58
CA THR A 123 -15.35 9.44 -13.68
C THR A 123 -14.44 9.48 -14.91
N GLY A 124 -14.75 8.66 -15.92
CA GLY A 124 -14.05 8.68 -17.21
C GLY A 124 -12.63 8.10 -17.19
N ILE A 125 -12.25 7.43 -16.10
CA ILE A 125 -10.93 6.82 -15.90
C ILE A 125 -10.78 5.63 -16.85
N VAL A 126 -9.77 5.68 -17.71
CA VAL A 126 -9.44 4.60 -18.64
C VAL A 126 -7.95 4.29 -18.61
N THR A 127 -7.58 3.00 -18.65
CA THR A 127 -6.19 2.61 -18.84
C THR A 127 -5.85 2.56 -20.32
N GLY A 128 -4.94 3.43 -20.72
CA GLY A 128 -4.33 3.44 -22.03
C GLY A 128 -3.04 2.62 -22.08
N GLY A 129 -2.66 2.20 -23.29
CA GLY A 129 -1.51 1.32 -23.50
C GLY A 129 -1.95 -0.13 -23.72
N LEU A 130 -1.02 -0.99 -24.14
CA LEU A 130 -1.28 -2.42 -24.39
C LEU A 130 -2.50 -2.72 -25.28
N GLN A 131 -2.64 -2.05 -26.43
CA GLN A 131 -3.69 -2.37 -27.42
C GLN A 131 -5.11 -2.43 -26.82
N ASN A 132 -5.43 -1.57 -25.85
CA ASN A 132 -6.75 -1.51 -25.22
C ASN A 132 -7.16 -2.78 -24.45
N VAL A 133 -6.20 -3.62 -24.04
CA VAL A 133 -6.49 -4.86 -23.29
C VAL A 133 -7.14 -4.59 -21.92
N TYR A 134 -6.97 -3.39 -21.35
CA TYR A 134 -7.46 -3.03 -20.02
C TYR A 134 -8.53 -1.92 -20.02
N LEU A 135 -9.32 -1.77 -21.10
CA LEU A 135 -10.34 -0.71 -21.17
C LEU A 135 -11.44 -0.83 -20.11
N ASP A 136 -11.77 -2.06 -19.69
CA ASP A 136 -12.85 -2.35 -18.75
C ASP A 136 -12.33 -2.88 -17.40
N GLU A 137 -11.12 -2.47 -16.99
CA GLU A 137 -10.64 -2.82 -15.65
C GLU A 137 -11.29 -1.97 -14.55
N ASN A 138 -11.38 -2.55 -13.36
CA ASN A 138 -11.67 -1.81 -12.14
C ASN A 138 -10.39 -1.17 -11.59
N TYR A 139 -10.56 -0.08 -10.85
CA TYR A 139 -9.49 0.64 -10.19
C TYR A 139 -9.61 0.51 -8.69
N LYS A 140 -8.45 0.42 -8.05
CA LYS A 140 -8.29 0.50 -6.61
C LYS A 140 -8.00 1.97 -6.25
N PHE A 141 -8.92 2.57 -5.51
CA PHE A 141 -8.84 3.92 -4.99
C PHE A 141 -8.41 3.87 -3.53
N LEU A 142 -7.27 4.47 -3.20
CA LEU A 142 -6.75 4.59 -1.84
C LEU A 142 -6.66 6.06 -1.45
N ILE A 143 -7.49 6.49 -0.51
CA ILE A 143 -7.38 7.82 0.09
C ILE A 143 -6.44 7.75 1.30
N LEU A 144 -5.43 8.61 1.31
CA LEU A 144 -4.40 8.63 2.36
C LEU A 144 -4.90 9.19 3.71
N ASN A 145 -6.00 9.94 3.69
CA ASN A 145 -6.60 10.49 4.89
C ASN A 145 -8.13 10.54 4.74
N SER A 146 -8.82 9.52 5.24
CA SER A 146 -10.28 9.42 5.21
C SER A 146 -10.99 10.19 6.33
N ASN A 147 -10.24 10.85 7.23
CA ASN A 147 -10.83 11.75 8.23
C ASN A 147 -11.38 13.04 7.59
N ILE A 148 -10.77 13.51 6.50
CA ILE A 148 -11.12 14.79 5.86
C ILE A 148 -12.03 14.65 4.64
N ALA A 149 -12.00 13.49 3.99
CA ALA A 149 -12.85 13.16 2.87
C ALA A 149 -13.13 11.65 2.84
N ASN A 150 -14.33 11.26 2.42
CA ASN A 150 -14.72 9.88 2.23
C ASN A 150 -14.66 9.50 0.75
N ILE A 151 -14.48 8.21 0.48
CA ILE A 151 -14.65 7.64 -0.85
C ILE A 151 -15.75 6.57 -0.81
N THR A 152 -16.62 6.55 -1.81
CA THR A 152 -17.63 5.50 -2.02
C THR A 152 -17.70 5.12 -3.49
N ALA A 153 -18.02 3.86 -3.79
CA ALA A 153 -18.12 3.39 -5.18
C ALA A 153 -19.34 3.98 -5.91
N ILE A 154 -19.20 4.16 -7.23
CA ILE A 154 -20.29 4.43 -8.16
C ILE A 154 -20.31 3.28 -9.19
N PRO A 155 -21.40 2.51 -9.33
CA PRO A 155 -22.60 2.50 -8.47
C PRO A 155 -22.31 1.92 -7.06
N PRO A 156 -23.15 2.23 -6.04
CA PRO A 156 -22.89 1.90 -4.62
C PRO A 156 -22.76 0.41 -4.26
N GLY A 157 -23.07 -0.49 -5.20
CA GLY A 157 -23.05 -1.95 -5.00
C GLY A 157 -21.73 -2.64 -5.37
N ASP A 158 -20.79 -1.94 -5.99
CA ASP A 158 -19.53 -2.52 -6.48
C ASP A 158 -18.38 -2.43 -5.45
N GLU A 159 -18.65 -2.12 -4.18
CA GLU A 159 -17.61 -2.08 -3.15
C GLU A 159 -17.06 -3.50 -2.83
N VAL A 160 -15.99 -3.92 -3.51
CA VAL A 160 -15.43 -5.28 -3.33
C VAL A 160 -14.56 -5.42 -2.07
N SER A 161 -14.18 -4.33 -1.40
CA SER A 161 -13.61 -4.34 -0.04
C SER A 161 -13.29 -2.93 0.42
N SER A 162 -13.80 -2.53 1.59
CA SER A 162 -13.28 -1.40 2.34
C SER A 162 -12.39 -1.91 3.46
N SER A 163 -11.09 -1.63 3.35
CA SER A 163 -10.14 -1.84 4.44
C SER A 163 -9.80 -0.48 5.01
N GLU A 164 -10.06 -0.30 6.30
CA GLU A 164 -9.63 0.87 7.05
C GLU A 164 -8.29 0.54 7.74
N GLY A 165 -7.23 1.21 7.30
CA GLY A 165 -5.92 1.15 7.94
C GLY A 165 -5.69 2.40 8.77
N SER A 166 -5.47 2.26 10.08
CA SER A 166 -5.14 3.40 10.95
C SER A 166 -3.63 3.48 11.17
N TYR A 167 -3.05 4.64 10.90
CA TYR A 167 -1.68 4.95 11.29
C TYR A 167 -1.67 5.45 12.74
N VAL A 168 -1.21 4.60 13.66
CA VAL A 168 -1.25 4.81 15.11
C VAL A 168 -0.54 6.09 15.57
N GLU A 169 0.49 6.55 14.85
CA GLU A 169 1.24 7.75 15.21
C GLU A 169 0.58 9.07 14.78
N THR A 170 -0.19 9.08 13.69
CA THR A 170 -0.77 10.32 13.13
C THR A 170 -2.29 10.40 13.31
N GLY A 171 -2.94 9.32 13.74
CA GLY A 171 -4.41 9.22 13.81
C GLY A 171 -5.09 9.30 12.44
N ARG A 172 -4.33 9.25 11.34
CA ARG A 172 -4.85 9.25 9.97
C ARG A 172 -5.36 7.86 9.66
N ILE A 173 -6.62 7.79 9.29
CA ILE A 173 -7.22 6.60 8.71
C ILE A 173 -7.10 6.66 7.20
N THR A 174 -6.81 5.53 6.59
CA THR A 174 -6.87 5.33 5.14
C THR A 174 -8.11 4.53 4.83
N LYS A 175 -8.70 4.79 3.66
CA LYS A 175 -9.80 3.98 3.14
C LYS A 175 -9.45 3.55 1.72
N GLN A 176 -9.73 2.30 1.42
CA GLN A 176 -9.61 1.75 0.08
C GLN A 176 -10.99 1.38 -0.45
N VAL A 177 -11.24 1.61 -1.74
CA VAL A 177 -12.43 1.16 -2.47
C VAL A 177 -11.99 0.63 -3.82
N ILE A 178 -12.61 -0.44 -4.32
CA ILE A 178 -12.38 -0.97 -5.66
C ILE A 178 -13.66 -0.75 -6.46
N SER A 179 -13.58 0.00 -7.55
CA SER A 179 -14.71 0.23 -8.49
C SER A 179 -14.18 0.81 -9.80
N ARG A 180 -15.04 1.11 -10.77
CA ARG A 180 -14.65 1.88 -11.97
C ARG A 180 -14.62 3.38 -11.69
N GLU A 181 -15.61 3.85 -10.95
CA GLU A 181 -15.83 5.26 -10.63
C GLU A 181 -16.09 5.41 -9.14
N VAL A 182 -15.68 6.55 -8.58
CA VAL A 182 -15.86 6.84 -7.15
C VAL A 182 -16.40 8.22 -6.94
N LYS A 183 -17.19 8.35 -5.87
CA LYS A 183 -17.61 9.63 -5.31
C LYS A 183 -16.70 9.98 -4.14
N LEU A 184 -16.27 11.22 -4.11
CA LEU A 184 -15.57 11.85 -3.00
C LEU A 184 -16.55 12.75 -2.25
N THR A 185 -16.63 12.59 -0.92
CA THR A 185 -17.49 13.43 -0.07
C THR A 185 -16.65 14.07 1.02
N SER A 186 -16.74 15.39 1.21
CA SER A 186 -16.01 16.06 2.31
C SER A 186 -16.53 15.65 3.69
N LYS A 187 -15.65 15.64 4.69
CA LYS A 187 -15.99 15.29 6.08
C LYS A 187 -15.55 16.38 7.05
N PRO A 188 -16.31 16.63 8.14
CA PRO A 188 -15.89 17.54 9.19
C PRO A 188 -14.71 16.96 9.97
N ILE A 189 -13.79 17.83 10.36
CA ILE A 189 -12.68 17.48 11.24
C ILE A 189 -12.46 18.59 12.28
N GLY A 190 -13.11 18.43 13.44
CA GLY A 190 -13.04 19.40 14.53
C GLY A 190 -13.54 20.81 14.15
N PRO A 191 -13.43 21.79 15.06
CA PRO A 191 -13.81 23.17 14.81
C PRO A 191 -12.73 23.90 13.99
N ASN A 192 -13.15 24.56 12.91
CA ASN A 192 -12.35 25.45 12.05
C ASN A 192 -10.92 24.97 11.67
N PRO A 193 -10.77 23.79 11.04
CA PRO A 193 -9.46 23.28 10.62
C PRO A 193 -8.82 24.04 9.42
N GLY A 194 -9.55 24.96 8.77
CA GLY A 194 -9.06 25.71 7.61
C GLY A 194 -8.93 24.85 6.35
N ILE A 195 -7.81 24.97 5.63
CA ILE A 195 -7.54 24.25 4.37
C ILE A 195 -6.74 22.98 4.67
N LEU A 196 -7.27 21.84 4.25
CA LEU A 196 -6.66 20.52 4.43
C LEU A 196 -6.35 19.88 3.09
N LYS A 197 -5.28 19.08 3.05
CA LYS A 197 -4.81 18.43 1.84
C LYS A 197 -4.63 16.94 2.06
N THR A 198 -5.04 16.15 1.08
CA THR A 198 -4.78 14.72 1.01
C THR A 198 -4.51 14.31 -0.44
N SER A 199 -4.16 13.06 -0.66
CA SER A 199 -3.96 12.52 -1.99
C SER A 199 -4.76 11.23 -2.13
N LEU A 200 -5.28 11.03 -3.34
CA LEU A 200 -5.94 9.83 -3.77
C LEU A 200 -5.02 9.10 -4.74
N ILE A 201 -4.72 7.84 -4.43
CA ILE A 201 -3.92 6.98 -5.28
C ILE A 201 -4.90 6.06 -6.02
N ILE A 202 -4.84 6.11 -7.35
CA ILE A 202 -5.60 5.25 -8.26
C ILE A 202 -4.63 4.19 -8.76
N THR A 203 -5.00 2.91 -8.66
CA THR A 203 -4.23 1.79 -9.19
C THR A 203 -5.11 0.88 -10.04
N GLY A 204 -4.73 0.64 -11.30
CA GLY A 204 -5.43 -0.35 -12.14
C GLY A 204 -5.31 -1.76 -11.56
N GLN A 205 -6.42 -2.48 -11.41
CA GLN A 205 -6.43 -3.80 -10.78
C GLN A 205 -5.65 -4.83 -11.59
N ASN A 206 -5.75 -4.78 -12.92
CA ASN A 206 -5.12 -5.74 -13.82
C ASN A 206 -3.86 -5.17 -14.47
N SER A 207 -3.85 -3.86 -14.74
CA SER A 207 -2.73 -3.20 -15.39
C SER A 207 -1.61 -2.79 -14.43
N GLY A 208 -1.92 -2.57 -13.15
CA GLY A 208 -0.99 -2.04 -12.17
C GLY A 208 -0.56 -0.59 -12.43
N ALA A 209 -1.19 0.11 -13.37
CA ALA A 209 -0.90 1.52 -13.64
C ALA A 209 -1.30 2.38 -12.44
N ILE A 210 -0.50 3.41 -12.13
CA ILE A 210 -0.73 4.28 -10.96
C ILE A 210 -0.93 5.72 -11.42
N PHE A 211 -1.90 6.40 -10.82
CA PHE A 211 -2.12 7.83 -10.96
C PHE A 211 -2.46 8.44 -9.61
N VAL A 212 -1.97 9.65 -9.34
CA VAL A 212 -2.17 10.33 -8.06
C VAL A 212 -2.93 11.62 -8.29
N VAL A 213 -4.07 11.78 -7.61
CA VAL A 213 -4.90 12.98 -7.65
C VAL A 213 -4.74 13.74 -6.32
N PRO A 214 -4.33 15.02 -6.35
CA PRO A 214 -4.36 15.86 -5.16
C PRO A 214 -5.79 16.25 -4.81
N ILE A 215 -6.12 16.22 -3.52
CA ILE A 215 -7.41 16.64 -2.98
C ILE A 215 -7.17 17.76 -1.96
N THR A 216 -7.88 18.86 -2.12
CA THR A 216 -7.93 19.96 -1.16
C THR A 216 -9.35 20.09 -0.61
N VAL A 217 -9.50 20.13 0.71
CA VAL A 217 -10.77 20.35 1.39
C VAL A 217 -10.68 21.69 2.12
N THR A 218 -11.56 22.62 1.77
CA THR A 218 -11.69 23.91 2.46
C THR A 218 -12.85 23.84 3.43
N TYR A 219 -12.61 24.23 4.68
CA TYR A 219 -13.64 24.29 5.70
C TYR A 219 -14.06 25.73 5.96
N VAL A 220 -15.37 25.98 5.97
CA VAL A 220 -15.96 27.29 6.29
C VAL A 220 -17.01 27.11 7.38
N ASP A 221 -16.83 27.79 8.51
CA ASP A 221 -17.79 27.82 9.61
C ASP A 221 -18.45 29.21 9.62
N GLU A 222 -19.77 29.27 9.44
CA GLU A 222 -20.54 30.52 9.46
C GLU A 222 -21.34 30.73 10.76
N ARG A 223 -21.12 29.87 11.78
CA ARG A 223 -21.72 30.02 13.12
C ARG A 223 -21.14 31.16 13.95
#